data_AF-A0A4Q5Y096-F1
#
_entry.id   AF-A0A4Q5Y096-F1
#
_cell.length_a   1.000
_cell.length_b   1.000
_cell.length_c   1.000
_cell.angle_alpha   90.00
_cell.angle_beta   90.00
_cell.angle_gamma   90.00
#
_symmetry.space_group_name_H-M   'P 1'
#
loop_
_entity.id
_entity.type
_entity.pdbx_description
1 polymer ?
#
loop_
_entity_poly.entity_id
_entity_poly.type
_entity_poly.pdbx_seq_one_letter_code
_entity_poly.pdbx_strand_id
1 'polypeptide(L)'
;MVVRGEVKLDDAVSKYLPPEIKIPIQSDGRTVSLLDLATFYSGLPRDLELNAQDPRNPFAQYTMAQLQAFMAALKPSANIGSRFGYSNLGYNLLGEALSQRAGLSYEELVKQRILDPLGMKDTGVIRGQEAPPEFAGQLASGYDKQLTPTPHLEHRDGFMGAGALSASASDMLDFLEAMIGLRETPLDQAFAELLQVRRPTNRPDTLVGLGWGITQREGQTIIWRAGGHPGFSSWVGYDPASRSGVVVLSNSAAADTTDVGFHLLNPHNPLQRGRKKIELSPAALDALAGRYRFADGTVLVFKREEDHLAWTVEGQPPRVPVTRARSAGLRAARPISARQRKITLGTMW
;
A
#
# COMPACT_ATOMS: atom_id res chain seq x y z
N MET A 1 21.82 -6.01 -0.35
CA MET A 1 22.84 -4.98 -0.60
C MET A 1 23.53 -4.51 0.70
N VAL A 2 22.80 -4.13 1.77
CA VAL A 2 23.39 -3.73 3.07
C VAL A 2 24.35 -4.78 3.65
N VAL A 3 23.88 -6.03 3.78
CA VAL A 3 24.69 -7.17 4.27
C VAL A 3 25.98 -7.37 3.46
N ARG A 4 25.96 -7.00 2.17
CA ARG A 4 27.11 -7.11 1.26
C ARG A 4 28.03 -5.88 1.29
N GLY A 5 27.73 -4.88 2.13
CA GLY A 5 28.49 -3.63 2.23
C GLY A 5 28.36 -2.71 1.01
N GLU A 6 27.42 -2.96 0.10
CA GLU A 6 27.26 -2.20 -1.14
C GLU A 6 26.64 -0.81 -0.89
N VAL A 7 25.82 -0.72 0.15
CA VAL A 7 25.13 0.48 0.66
C VAL A 7 25.04 0.41 2.19
N LYS A 8 24.83 1.55 2.84
CA LYS A 8 24.47 1.63 4.27
C LYS A 8 23.05 2.15 4.43
N LEU A 9 22.39 1.73 5.51
CA LEU A 9 21.02 2.16 5.80
C LEU A 9 20.91 3.68 5.99
N ASP A 10 21.92 4.31 6.57
CA ASP A 10 21.99 5.75 6.82
C ASP A 10 22.55 6.57 5.65
N ASP A 11 22.96 5.92 4.55
CA ASP A 11 23.37 6.65 3.35
C ASP A 11 22.21 7.52 2.83
N ALA A 12 22.55 8.77 2.48
CA ALA A 12 21.64 9.65 1.78
C ALA A 12 21.20 9.01 0.46
N VAL A 13 19.89 8.95 0.20
CA VAL A 13 19.38 8.34 -1.04
C VAL A 13 19.87 9.09 -2.29
N SER A 14 20.08 10.41 -2.18
CA SER A 14 20.62 11.24 -3.26
C SER A 14 22.02 10.85 -3.72
N LYS A 15 22.77 10.06 -2.93
CA LYS A 15 24.08 9.50 -3.32
C LYS A 15 23.96 8.50 -4.47
N TYR A 16 22.80 7.87 -4.62
CA TYR A 16 22.58 6.76 -5.55
C TYR A 16 21.56 7.07 -6.65
N LEU A 17 20.81 8.15 -6.52
CA LEU A 17 19.85 8.58 -7.53
C LEU A 17 20.54 9.39 -8.63
N PRO A 18 19.95 9.41 -9.85
CA PRO A 18 20.37 10.35 -10.89
C PRO A 18 20.33 11.80 -10.35
N PRO A 19 21.33 12.63 -10.67
CA PRO A 19 21.46 13.98 -10.12
C PRO A 19 20.28 14.89 -10.49
N GLU A 20 19.50 14.55 -11.50
CA GLU A 20 18.28 15.25 -11.92
C GLU A 20 17.14 15.07 -10.90
N ILE A 21 17.14 13.99 -10.12
CA ILE A 21 16.14 13.76 -9.06
C ILE A 21 16.56 14.51 -7.81
N LYS A 22 15.97 15.69 -7.60
CA LYS A 22 16.28 16.54 -6.44
C LYS A 22 15.54 16.05 -5.20
N ILE A 23 16.29 15.51 -4.24
CA ILE A 23 15.77 15.13 -2.93
C ILE A 23 15.72 16.37 -2.02
N PRO A 24 14.59 16.65 -1.33
CA PRO A 24 14.51 17.77 -0.41
C PRO A 24 15.53 17.67 0.73
N ILE A 25 16.17 18.80 1.02
CA ILE A 25 17.06 18.97 2.18
C ILE A 25 16.31 19.81 3.20
N GLN A 26 16.29 19.36 4.45
CA GLN A 26 15.66 20.09 5.55
C GLN A 26 16.50 21.29 5.99
N SER A 27 15.90 22.22 6.73
CA SER A 27 16.55 23.43 7.23
C SER A 27 17.77 23.17 8.12
N ASP A 28 17.84 21.99 8.75
CA ASP A 28 18.98 21.53 9.56
C ASP A 28 20.07 20.81 8.74
N GLY A 29 19.94 20.78 7.41
CA GLY A 29 20.87 20.13 6.49
C GLY A 29 20.64 18.62 6.33
N ARG A 30 19.66 18.03 7.03
CA ARG A 30 19.35 16.60 6.88
C ARG A 30 18.72 16.30 5.52
N THR A 31 19.10 15.17 4.93
CA THR A 31 18.49 14.59 3.72
C THR A 31 17.91 13.22 4.01
N VAL A 32 17.07 12.72 3.10
CA VAL A 32 16.40 11.42 3.22
C VAL A 32 17.42 10.28 3.08
N SER A 33 17.46 9.38 4.07
CA SER A 33 18.28 8.17 4.01
C SER A 33 17.54 6.98 3.41
N LEU A 34 18.28 5.92 3.03
CA LEU A 34 17.67 4.65 2.62
C LEU A 34 16.78 4.06 3.73
N LEU A 35 17.18 4.17 4.99
CA LEU A 35 16.40 3.75 6.15
C LEU A 35 15.11 4.54 6.29
N ASP A 36 15.15 5.86 6.09
CA ASP A 36 13.95 6.71 6.16
C ASP A 36 12.94 6.32 5.07
N LEU A 37 13.39 5.91 3.88
CA LEU A 37 12.51 5.36 2.84
C LEU A 37 11.94 3.99 3.24
N ALA A 38 12.81 3.05 3.63
CA ALA A 38 12.44 1.67 3.94
C ALA A 38 11.57 1.54 5.21
N THR A 39 11.55 2.55 6.07
CA THR A 39 10.71 2.58 7.28
C THR A 39 9.49 3.50 7.15
N PHE A 40 9.30 4.17 6.00
CA PHE A 40 8.21 5.13 5.76
C PHE A 40 8.29 6.39 6.65
N TYR A 41 9.49 6.90 6.89
CA TYR A 41 9.76 8.10 7.70
C TYR A 41 10.44 9.23 6.91
N SER A 42 10.48 9.14 5.59
CA SER A 42 11.07 10.15 4.73
C SER A 42 10.34 11.49 4.73
N GLY A 43 9.08 11.52 5.17
CA GLY A 43 8.23 12.70 5.08
C GLY A 43 7.74 13.01 3.66
N LEU A 44 8.02 12.13 2.69
CA LEU A 44 7.53 12.23 1.33
C LEU A 44 6.02 11.94 1.26
N PRO A 45 5.31 12.51 0.26
CA PRO A 45 3.90 12.20 0.04
C PRO A 45 3.72 10.72 -0.29
N ARG A 46 2.47 10.24 -0.16
CA ARG A 46 2.14 8.83 -0.37
C ARG A 46 2.49 8.38 -1.79
N ASP A 47 2.02 9.14 -2.77
CA ASP A 47 2.10 8.82 -4.19
C ASP A 47 2.58 10.06 -4.96
N LEU A 48 2.99 9.86 -6.21
CA LEU A 48 3.17 10.96 -7.14
C LEU A 48 1.78 11.52 -7.50
N GLU A 49 1.53 12.81 -7.29
CA GLU A 49 0.28 13.43 -7.73
C GLU A 49 0.33 13.68 -9.24
N LEU A 50 -0.09 12.68 -10.00
CA LEU A 50 -0.25 12.79 -11.45
C LEU A 50 -1.69 13.17 -11.79
N ASN A 51 -1.85 14.09 -12.74
CA ASN A 51 -3.11 14.31 -13.44
C ASN A 51 -3.36 13.15 -14.42
N ALA A 52 -3.67 11.97 -13.88
CA ALA A 52 -3.94 10.78 -14.68
C ALA A 52 -5.11 11.03 -15.63
N GLN A 53 -4.87 10.87 -16.93
CA GLN A 53 -5.93 11.01 -17.95
C GLN A 53 -6.92 9.83 -17.90
N ASP A 54 -6.46 8.62 -17.56
CA ASP A 54 -7.33 7.48 -17.28
C ASP A 54 -7.24 7.08 -15.79
N PRO A 55 -8.29 7.32 -14.99
CA PRO A 55 -8.34 6.88 -13.59
C PRO A 55 -8.19 5.36 -13.39
N ARG A 56 -8.44 4.55 -14.43
CA ARG A 56 -8.29 3.09 -14.41
C ARG A 56 -6.86 2.64 -14.67
N ASN A 57 -6.02 3.51 -15.24
CA ASN A 57 -4.60 3.27 -15.42
C ASN A 57 -3.78 4.50 -15.00
N PRO A 58 -3.74 4.80 -13.68
CA PRO A 58 -3.13 6.03 -13.18
C PRO A 58 -1.61 6.08 -13.38
N PHE A 59 -0.98 4.94 -13.65
CA PHE A 59 0.48 4.84 -13.82
C PHE A 59 0.93 4.87 -15.29
N ALA A 60 0.04 4.73 -16.27
CA ALA A 60 0.39 4.75 -17.70
C ALA A 60 1.22 5.97 -18.13
N GLN A 61 1.00 7.09 -17.47
CA GLN A 61 1.64 8.35 -17.81
C GLN A 61 2.99 8.53 -17.16
N TYR A 62 3.32 7.69 -16.17
CA TYR A 62 4.51 7.84 -15.37
C TYR A 62 5.77 7.78 -16.23
N THR A 63 6.62 8.78 -16.10
CA THR A 63 7.94 8.83 -16.72
C THR A 63 8.96 9.36 -15.73
N MET A 64 10.23 9.03 -15.92
CA MET A 64 11.33 9.60 -15.14
C MET A 64 11.32 11.15 -15.17
N ALA A 65 10.96 11.75 -16.30
CA ALA A 65 10.85 13.20 -16.43
C ALA A 65 9.75 13.79 -15.53
N GLN A 66 8.60 13.11 -15.39
CA GLN A 66 7.55 13.53 -14.47
C GLN A 66 7.97 13.39 -13.01
N LEU A 67 8.68 12.31 -12.66
CA LEU A 67 9.25 12.15 -11.32
C LEU A 67 10.20 13.31 -11.00
N GLN A 68 11.13 13.62 -11.91
CA GLN A 68 12.08 14.71 -11.75
C GLN A 68 11.37 16.06 -11.56
N ALA A 69 10.40 16.38 -12.41
CA ALA A 69 9.62 17.62 -12.32
C ALA A 69 8.85 17.73 -11.01
N PHE A 70 8.20 16.64 -10.58
CA PHE A 70 7.49 16.59 -9.30
C PHE A 70 8.45 16.79 -8.13
N MET A 71 9.56 16.07 -8.09
CA MET A 71 10.53 16.16 -7.01
C MET A 71 11.17 17.55 -6.92
N ALA A 72 11.42 18.21 -8.05
CA ALA A 72 11.91 19.59 -8.09
C ALA A 72 10.89 20.60 -7.54
N ALA A 73 9.59 20.36 -7.70
CA ALA A 73 8.51 21.22 -7.20
C ALA A 73 8.02 20.86 -5.79
N LEU A 74 8.41 19.68 -5.28
CA LEU A 74 7.89 19.12 -4.04
C LEU A 74 8.27 20.00 -2.85
N LYS A 75 7.26 20.40 -2.08
CA LYS A 75 7.42 21.00 -0.76
C LYS A 75 7.12 19.94 0.31
N PRO A 76 8.10 19.52 1.12
CA PRO A 76 7.86 18.52 2.17
C PRO A 76 6.74 18.97 3.12
N SER A 77 5.77 18.09 3.38
CA SER A 77 4.67 18.32 4.32
C SER A 77 4.96 17.75 5.72
N ALA A 78 6.16 17.21 5.91
CA ALA A 78 6.61 16.58 7.13
C ALA A 78 8.13 16.67 7.25
N ASN A 79 8.61 16.72 8.49
CA ASN A 79 10.03 16.59 8.76
C ASN A 79 10.47 15.12 8.64
N ILE A 80 11.68 14.88 8.14
CA ILE A 80 12.26 13.53 8.05
C ILE A 80 12.37 12.96 9.46
N GLY A 81 11.95 11.70 9.64
CA GLY A 81 11.97 11.03 10.94
C GLY A 81 10.86 11.45 11.91
N SER A 82 10.06 12.48 11.61
CA SER A 82 9.08 13.01 12.57
C SER A 82 7.88 12.10 12.84
N ARG A 83 7.41 11.38 11.81
CA ARG A 83 6.26 10.47 11.92
C ARG A 83 6.29 9.41 10.82
N PHE A 84 5.60 8.32 11.08
CA PHE A 84 5.28 7.33 10.06
C PHE A 84 4.35 7.93 9.00
N GLY A 85 4.72 7.77 7.74
CA GLY A 85 3.96 8.19 6.57
C GLY A 85 4.22 7.25 5.40
N TYR A 86 3.32 6.29 5.19
CA TYR A 86 3.43 5.33 4.09
C TYR A 86 3.58 6.05 2.75
N SER A 87 4.62 5.67 1.99
CA SER A 87 4.97 6.32 0.73
C SER A 87 5.42 5.30 -0.32
N ASN A 88 4.57 5.09 -1.33
CA ASN A 88 4.94 4.39 -2.55
C ASN A 88 6.01 5.18 -3.30
N LEU A 89 5.89 6.51 -3.36
CA LEU A 89 6.93 7.37 -3.95
C LEU A 89 8.30 7.09 -3.31
N GLY A 90 8.36 7.00 -1.98
CA GLY A 90 9.58 6.69 -1.26
C GLY A 90 10.14 5.30 -1.61
N TYR A 91 9.28 4.29 -1.75
CA TYR A 91 9.70 2.95 -2.17
C TYR A 91 10.16 2.88 -3.63
N ASN A 92 9.59 3.69 -4.51
CA ASN A 92 10.06 3.80 -5.89
C ASN A 92 11.44 4.47 -5.96
N LEU A 93 11.67 5.54 -5.19
CA LEU A 93 13.00 6.13 -5.06
C LEU A 93 14.01 5.15 -4.46
N LEU A 94 13.59 4.33 -3.49
CA LEU A 94 14.45 3.28 -2.93
C LEU A 94 14.81 2.24 -4.00
N GLY A 95 13.83 1.74 -4.75
CA GLY A 95 14.06 0.80 -5.85
C GLY A 95 15.00 1.37 -6.92
N GLU A 96 14.79 2.62 -7.33
CA GLU A 96 15.65 3.32 -8.29
C GLU A 96 17.08 3.46 -7.76
N ALA A 97 17.26 3.96 -6.53
CA ALA A 97 18.57 4.13 -5.92
C ALA A 97 19.37 2.82 -5.84
N LEU A 98 18.72 1.72 -5.45
CA LEU A 98 19.35 0.41 -5.36
C LEU A 98 19.72 -0.15 -6.74
N SER A 99 18.85 0.05 -7.74
CA SER A 99 19.08 -0.37 -9.13
C SER A 99 20.28 0.37 -9.73
N GLN A 100 20.32 1.70 -9.59
CA GLN A 100 21.43 2.54 -10.02
C GLN A 100 22.75 2.16 -9.35
N ARG A 101 22.72 1.90 -8.04
CA ARG A 101 23.91 1.45 -7.31
C ARG A 101 24.40 0.08 -7.79
N ALA A 102 23.49 -0.81 -8.16
CA ALA A 102 23.84 -2.13 -8.68
C ALA A 102 24.29 -2.10 -10.14
N GLY A 103 23.97 -1.04 -10.89
CA GLY A 103 24.18 -0.98 -12.33
C GLY A 103 23.27 -1.96 -13.11
N LEU A 104 22.09 -2.26 -12.56
CA LEU A 104 21.13 -3.21 -13.11
C LEU A 104 19.75 -2.55 -13.20
N SER A 105 18.88 -3.04 -14.08
CA SER A 105 17.45 -2.74 -13.97
C SER A 105 16.87 -3.27 -12.65
N TYR A 106 15.74 -2.72 -12.22
CA TYR A 106 15.07 -3.20 -10.99
C TYR A 106 14.70 -4.68 -11.11
N GLU A 107 14.23 -5.09 -12.29
CA GLU A 107 13.87 -6.47 -12.62
C GLU A 107 15.06 -7.41 -12.48
N GLU A 108 16.19 -7.06 -13.12
CA GLU A 108 17.41 -7.86 -13.03
C GLU A 108 17.95 -7.91 -11.60
N LEU A 109 17.88 -6.79 -10.88
CA LEU A 109 18.33 -6.74 -9.49
C LEU A 109 17.48 -7.66 -8.61
N VAL A 110 16.15 -7.59 -8.67
CA VAL A 110 15.27 -8.45 -7.89
C VAL A 110 15.44 -9.92 -8.31
N LYS A 111 15.50 -10.18 -9.62
CA LYS A 111 15.70 -11.54 -10.15
C LYS A 111 17.00 -12.16 -9.64
N GLN A 112 18.14 -11.49 -9.84
CA GLN A 112 19.45 -12.03 -9.48
C GLN A 112 19.65 -12.13 -7.96
N ARG A 113 19.09 -11.21 -7.18
CA ARG A 113 19.36 -11.11 -5.73
C ARG A 113 18.33 -11.84 -4.88
N ILE A 114 17.12 -12.06 -5.39
CA ILE A 114 16.00 -12.60 -4.60
C ILE A 114 15.41 -13.82 -5.30
N LEU A 115 14.92 -13.66 -6.53
CA LEU A 115 14.11 -14.71 -7.17
C LEU A 115 14.94 -15.95 -7.51
N ASP A 116 16.10 -15.77 -8.17
CA ASP A 116 16.97 -16.88 -8.56
C ASP A 116 17.52 -17.65 -7.34
N PRO A 117 18.05 -17.00 -6.28
CA PRO A 117 18.47 -17.70 -5.06
C PRO A 117 17.34 -18.46 -4.34
N LEU A 118 16.10 -17.98 -4.45
CA LEU A 118 14.95 -18.60 -3.80
C LEU A 118 14.22 -19.63 -4.67
N GLY A 119 14.49 -19.66 -5.97
CA GLY A 119 13.84 -20.55 -6.92
C GLY A 119 12.47 -20.08 -7.41
N MET A 120 12.15 -18.79 -7.24
CA MET A 120 10.85 -18.18 -7.57
C MET A 120 10.74 -17.92 -9.08
N LYS A 121 10.28 -18.92 -9.83
CA LYS A 121 10.27 -18.90 -11.31
C LYS A 121 9.03 -18.24 -11.91
N ASP A 122 7.94 -18.18 -11.16
CA ASP A 122 6.64 -17.65 -11.56
C ASP A 122 6.43 -16.22 -10.99
N THR A 123 7.54 -15.51 -10.75
CA THR A 123 7.58 -14.16 -10.19
C THR A 123 8.38 -13.23 -11.09
N GLY A 124 7.85 -12.03 -11.34
CA GLY A 124 8.52 -11.05 -12.19
C GLY A 124 7.78 -9.72 -12.27
N VAL A 125 8.32 -8.80 -13.06
CA VAL A 125 7.68 -7.51 -13.35
C VAL A 125 6.95 -7.59 -14.69
N ILE A 126 5.69 -7.14 -14.71
CA ILE A 126 4.87 -7.08 -15.91
C ILE A 126 4.85 -5.64 -16.43
N ARG A 127 5.47 -5.40 -17.59
CA ARG A 127 5.68 -4.06 -18.18
C ARG A 127 4.58 -3.63 -19.16
N GLY A 128 3.59 -4.47 -19.44
CA GLY A 128 2.57 -4.25 -20.47
C GLY A 128 1.22 -4.88 -20.15
N GLN A 129 0.28 -4.72 -21.08
CA GLN A 129 -1.04 -5.38 -20.99
C GLN A 129 -0.96 -6.89 -21.14
N GLU A 130 0.06 -7.36 -21.85
CA GLU A 130 0.30 -8.79 -22.09
C GLU A 130 1.40 -9.31 -21.17
N ALA A 131 1.25 -10.55 -20.75
CA ALA A 131 2.28 -11.28 -20.05
C ALA A 131 3.51 -11.40 -20.98
N PRO A 132 4.73 -11.23 -20.46
CA PRO A 132 5.93 -11.73 -21.14
C PRO A 132 5.75 -13.20 -21.55
N PRO A 133 6.36 -13.67 -22.66
CA PRO A 133 6.19 -15.03 -23.16
C PRO A 133 6.40 -16.12 -22.10
N GLU A 134 7.31 -15.90 -21.16
CA GLU A 134 7.60 -16.79 -20.03
C GLU A 134 6.41 -16.96 -19.06
N PHE A 135 5.50 -15.99 -18.99
CA PHE A 135 4.31 -15.99 -18.12
C PHE A 135 3.00 -16.09 -18.92
N ALA A 136 3.07 -16.43 -20.22
CA ALA A 136 1.91 -16.48 -21.11
C ALA A 136 0.81 -17.41 -20.57
N GLY A 137 -0.41 -16.88 -20.45
CA GLY A 137 -1.57 -17.62 -19.95
C GLY A 137 -1.62 -17.82 -18.43
N GLN A 138 -0.66 -17.29 -17.67
CA GLN A 138 -0.58 -17.47 -16.21
C GLN A 138 -1.09 -16.24 -15.42
N LEU A 139 -1.25 -15.08 -16.07
CA LEU A 139 -1.72 -13.87 -15.41
C LEU A 139 -3.22 -13.92 -15.13
N ALA A 140 -3.60 -13.66 -13.88
CA ALA A 140 -4.99 -13.49 -13.50
C ALA A 140 -5.51 -12.11 -13.98
N SER A 141 -6.72 -12.08 -14.54
CA SER A 141 -7.40 -10.81 -14.84
C SER A 141 -7.80 -10.09 -13.55
N GLY A 142 -7.52 -8.79 -13.46
CA GLY A 142 -7.91 -7.96 -12.31
C GLY A 142 -9.35 -7.48 -12.39
N TYR A 143 -9.97 -7.28 -11.24
CA TYR A 143 -11.35 -6.79 -11.13
C TYR A 143 -11.50 -5.65 -10.13
N ASP A 144 -12.24 -4.62 -10.50
CA ASP A 144 -12.52 -3.48 -9.62
C ASP A 144 -13.48 -3.85 -8.46
N LYS A 145 -13.86 -2.84 -7.67
CA LYS A 145 -14.77 -2.99 -6.53
C LYS A 145 -16.21 -3.36 -6.92
N GLN A 146 -16.53 -3.34 -8.21
CA GLN A 146 -17.81 -3.70 -8.82
C GLN A 146 -17.72 -5.04 -9.57
N LEU A 147 -16.56 -5.71 -9.52
CA LEU A 147 -16.26 -6.92 -10.28
C LEU A 147 -16.26 -6.69 -11.80
N THR A 148 -15.93 -5.48 -12.23
CA THR A 148 -15.66 -5.16 -13.64
C THR A 148 -14.20 -5.45 -13.95
N PRO A 149 -13.87 -6.11 -15.07
CA PRO A 149 -12.48 -6.31 -15.48
C PRO A 149 -11.71 -4.99 -15.56
N THR A 150 -10.49 -4.98 -15.04
CA THR A 150 -9.54 -3.85 -15.14
C THR A 150 -8.36 -4.26 -16.02
N PRO A 151 -7.80 -3.32 -16.81
CA PRO A 151 -6.56 -3.59 -17.55
C PRO A 151 -5.42 -3.90 -16.57
N HIS A 152 -4.41 -4.63 -17.03
CA HIS A 152 -3.16 -4.72 -16.28
C HIS A 152 -2.49 -3.35 -16.28
N LEU A 153 -1.95 -2.92 -15.14
CA LEU A 153 -1.28 -1.63 -15.08
C LEU A 153 0.09 -1.71 -15.72
N GLU A 154 0.38 -0.70 -16.53
CA GLU A 154 1.69 -0.58 -17.15
C GLU A 154 2.64 0.06 -16.14
N HIS A 155 3.61 -0.73 -15.67
CA HIS A 155 4.72 -0.19 -14.92
C HIS A 155 5.81 0.28 -15.88
N ARG A 156 6.18 1.55 -15.74
CA ARG A 156 7.26 2.19 -16.51
C ARG A 156 8.50 2.38 -15.63
N ASP A 157 9.65 2.55 -16.28
CA ASP A 157 10.93 2.72 -15.60
C ASP A 157 10.86 3.82 -14.52
N GLY A 158 11.42 3.53 -13.35
CA GLY A 158 11.44 4.43 -12.18
C GLY A 158 10.23 4.34 -11.23
N PHE A 159 9.25 3.45 -11.44
CA PHE A 159 8.13 3.20 -10.51
C PHE A 159 7.93 1.71 -10.18
N MET A 160 9.03 0.97 -10.05
CA MET A 160 8.98 -0.48 -9.85
C MET A 160 9.00 -0.89 -8.37
N GLY A 161 9.68 -0.10 -7.52
CA GLY A 161 9.99 -0.46 -6.13
C GLY A 161 8.78 -0.55 -5.19
N ALA A 162 7.63 0.03 -5.53
CA ALA A 162 6.46 0.07 -4.66
C ALA A 162 5.46 -1.07 -4.85
N GLY A 163 5.48 -1.77 -5.99
CA GLY A 163 4.48 -2.82 -6.25
C GLY A 163 4.38 -3.35 -7.67
N ALA A 164 5.48 -3.37 -8.43
CA ALA A 164 5.47 -3.87 -9.82
C ALA A 164 5.63 -5.39 -9.96
N LEU A 165 5.81 -6.11 -8.85
CA LEU A 165 5.98 -7.56 -8.88
C LEU A 165 4.63 -8.27 -8.94
N SER A 166 4.52 -9.18 -9.89
CA SER A 166 3.51 -10.24 -9.96
C SER A 166 4.17 -11.54 -9.52
N ALA A 167 3.46 -12.33 -8.70
CA ALA A 167 3.98 -13.59 -8.16
C ALA A 167 2.85 -14.62 -8.02
N SER A 168 3.21 -15.90 -8.14
CA SER A 168 2.32 -17.01 -7.78
C SER A 168 2.24 -17.17 -6.25
N ALA A 169 1.19 -17.85 -5.77
CA ALA A 169 1.11 -18.20 -4.35
C ALA A 169 2.23 -19.16 -3.93
N SER A 170 2.66 -20.04 -4.85
CA SER A 170 3.74 -21.01 -4.60
C SER A 170 5.08 -20.30 -4.38
N ASP A 171 5.45 -19.37 -5.26
CA ASP A 171 6.70 -18.61 -5.12
C ASP A 171 6.71 -17.76 -3.85
N MET A 172 5.57 -17.17 -3.49
CA MET A 172 5.46 -16.40 -2.25
C MET A 172 5.56 -17.29 -1.00
N LEU A 173 5.19 -18.57 -1.09
CA LEU A 173 5.46 -19.54 -0.03
C LEU A 173 6.95 -19.88 0.04
N ASP A 174 7.64 -20.06 -1.09
CA ASP A 174 9.10 -20.26 -1.10
C ASP A 174 9.86 -19.08 -0.45
N PHE A 175 9.36 -17.85 -0.68
CA PHE A 175 9.86 -16.64 -0.03
C PHE A 175 9.61 -16.65 1.48
N LEU A 176 8.38 -17.01 1.91
CA LEU A 176 8.05 -17.10 3.33
C LEU A 176 8.84 -18.20 4.04
N GLU A 177 9.00 -19.39 3.45
CA GLU A 177 9.78 -20.48 4.04
C GLU A 177 11.22 -20.07 4.33
N ALA A 178 11.85 -19.37 3.39
CA ALA A 178 13.18 -18.80 3.59
C ALA A 178 13.18 -17.74 4.71
N MET A 179 12.19 -16.84 4.71
CA MET A 179 12.10 -15.78 5.72
C MET A 179 11.79 -16.30 7.14
N ILE A 180 11.07 -17.41 7.28
CA ILE A 180 10.81 -18.13 8.54
C ILE A 180 12.06 -18.90 9.01
N GLY A 181 13.01 -19.15 8.12
CA GLY A 181 14.16 -20.04 8.38
C GLY A 181 13.77 -21.52 8.37
N LEU A 182 12.79 -21.91 7.56
CA LEU A 182 12.49 -23.32 7.26
C LEU A 182 13.47 -23.91 6.24
N ARG A 183 14.13 -23.03 5.47
CA ARG A 183 15.14 -23.35 4.47
C ARG A 183 16.31 -22.39 4.64
N GLU A 184 17.53 -22.93 4.69
CA GLU A 184 18.75 -22.10 4.67
C GLU A 184 18.95 -21.51 3.27
N THR A 185 19.28 -20.22 3.22
CA THR A 185 19.47 -19.50 1.95
C THR A 185 20.61 -18.48 2.05
N PRO A 186 21.18 -18.03 0.92
CA PRO A 186 22.10 -16.89 0.91
C PRO A 186 21.50 -15.57 1.43
N LEU A 187 20.19 -15.52 1.69
CA LEU A 187 19.45 -14.35 2.15
C LEU A 187 19.20 -14.33 3.66
N ASP A 188 19.61 -15.34 4.41
CA ASP A 188 19.26 -15.46 5.84
C ASP A 188 19.68 -14.22 6.66
N GLN A 189 20.89 -13.71 6.44
CA GLN A 189 21.35 -12.47 7.07
C GLN A 189 20.54 -11.24 6.60
N ALA A 190 20.10 -11.22 5.35
CA ALA A 190 19.28 -10.14 4.82
C ALA A 190 17.86 -10.18 5.40
N PHE A 191 17.27 -11.36 5.60
CA PHE A 191 16.00 -11.52 6.29
C PHE A 191 16.10 -11.11 7.76
N ALA A 192 17.18 -11.47 8.46
CA ALA A 192 17.40 -10.99 9.83
C ALA A 192 17.43 -9.44 9.90
N GLU A 193 18.09 -8.78 8.95
CA GLU A 193 18.16 -7.32 8.87
C GLU A 193 16.82 -6.66 8.49
N LEU A 194 16.06 -7.30 7.60
CA LEU A 194 14.73 -6.90 7.13
C LEU A 194 13.71 -6.83 8.28
N LEU A 195 13.80 -7.79 9.20
CA LEU A 195 12.81 -8.04 10.25
C LEU A 195 13.15 -7.39 11.60
N GLN A 196 14.32 -6.78 11.73
CA GLN A 196 14.64 -5.97 12.90
C GLN A 196 13.61 -4.84 13.07
N VAL A 197 13.03 -4.74 14.26
CA VAL A 197 12.17 -3.62 14.66
C VAL A 197 12.97 -2.33 14.57
N ARG A 198 12.51 -1.37 13.74
CA ARG A 198 13.20 -0.08 13.55
C ARG A 198 12.47 1.06 14.21
N ARG A 199 11.18 1.21 13.92
CA ARG A 199 10.39 2.39 14.28
C ARG A 199 8.94 2.02 14.58
N PRO A 200 8.19 2.84 15.33
CA PRO A 200 6.75 2.65 15.46
C PRO A 200 6.01 2.94 14.15
N THR A 201 4.74 2.55 14.06
CA THR A 201 3.84 3.01 12.99
C THR A 201 2.76 3.93 13.56
N ASN A 202 1.84 4.38 12.72
CA ASN A 202 0.63 5.08 13.16
C ASN A 202 -0.50 4.13 13.62
N ARG A 203 -0.27 2.81 13.59
CA ARG A 203 -1.22 1.80 14.06
C ARG A 203 -0.82 1.34 15.47
N PRO A 204 -1.76 1.27 16.43
CA PRO A 204 -1.50 0.66 17.72
C PRO A 204 -0.94 -0.75 17.56
N ASP A 205 0.05 -1.06 18.40
CA ASP A 205 0.69 -2.37 18.51
C ASP A 205 1.41 -2.84 17.23
N THR A 206 1.67 -1.93 16.29
CA THR A 206 2.38 -2.26 15.06
C THR A 206 3.63 -1.41 14.93
N LEU A 207 4.75 -2.09 14.78
CA LEU A 207 6.06 -1.54 14.50
C LEU A 207 6.40 -1.78 13.03
N VAL A 208 7.48 -1.17 12.55
CA VAL A 208 7.97 -1.37 11.18
C VAL A 208 9.42 -1.83 11.19
N GLY A 209 9.70 -2.86 10.38
CA GLY A 209 11.04 -3.25 9.96
C GLY A 209 11.45 -2.49 8.71
N LEU A 210 12.13 -3.14 7.77
CA LEU A 210 12.38 -2.59 6.44
C LEU A 210 11.23 -3.01 5.51
N GLY A 211 10.14 -2.24 5.47
CA GLY A 211 8.97 -2.50 4.63
C GLY A 211 7.93 -3.46 5.19
N TRP A 212 8.24 -4.12 6.30
CA TRP A 212 7.35 -5.10 6.94
C TRP A 212 6.70 -4.53 8.19
N GLY A 213 5.41 -4.79 8.36
CA GLY A 213 4.70 -4.54 9.60
C GLY A 213 4.98 -5.65 10.61
N ILE A 214 5.18 -5.28 11.86
CA ILE A 214 5.42 -6.20 12.98
C ILE A 214 4.34 -5.90 14.02
N THR A 215 3.26 -6.67 14.01
CA THR A 215 2.13 -6.48 14.93
C THR A 215 2.31 -7.38 16.15
N GLN A 216 2.25 -6.79 17.34
CA GLN A 216 2.42 -7.49 18.62
C GLN A 216 1.17 -7.32 19.48
N ARG A 217 0.28 -8.31 19.48
CA ARG A 217 -1.02 -8.23 20.19
C ARG A 217 -1.26 -9.49 20.99
N GLU A 218 -1.71 -9.31 22.23
CA GLU A 218 -2.12 -10.43 23.11
C GLU A 218 -1.06 -11.55 23.23
N GLY A 219 0.22 -11.17 23.23
CA GLY A 219 1.35 -12.11 23.29
C GLY A 219 1.73 -12.77 21.97
N GLN A 220 1.00 -12.53 20.88
CA GLN A 220 1.34 -12.98 19.53
C GLN A 220 2.09 -11.90 18.74
N THR A 221 3.13 -12.31 18.01
CA THR A 221 3.79 -11.46 17.01
C THR A 221 3.46 -11.97 15.62
N ILE A 222 2.95 -11.10 14.75
CA ILE A 222 2.74 -11.40 13.33
C ILE A 222 3.55 -10.41 12.52
N ILE A 223 4.40 -10.95 11.63
CA ILE A 223 5.16 -10.14 10.68
C ILE A 223 4.51 -10.27 9.31
N TRP A 224 4.15 -9.14 8.71
CA TRP A 224 3.25 -9.14 7.55
C TRP A 224 3.42 -7.94 6.65
N ARG A 225 2.87 -8.08 5.44
CA ARG A 225 2.69 -7.01 4.47
C ARG A 225 1.39 -7.23 3.71
N ALA A 226 0.62 -6.15 3.55
CA ALA A 226 -0.51 -6.11 2.62
C ALA A 226 -0.12 -5.38 1.33
N GLY A 227 -0.72 -5.80 0.23
CA GLY A 227 -0.64 -5.19 -1.08
C GLY A 227 -2.02 -4.80 -1.57
N GLY A 228 -2.10 -3.62 -2.17
CA GLY A 228 -3.31 -3.14 -2.84
C GLY A 228 -2.89 -2.52 -4.15
N HIS A 229 -3.47 -3.03 -5.24
CA HIS A 229 -3.21 -2.58 -6.58
C HIS A 229 -4.56 -2.48 -7.32
N PRO A 230 -4.80 -1.53 -8.23
CA PRO A 230 -6.02 -1.54 -9.03
C PRO A 230 -6.27 -2.92 -9.64
N GLY A 231 -7.43 -3.52 -9.32
CA GLY A 231 -7.79 -4.87 -9.75
C GLY A 231 -7.34 -6.02 -8.84
N PHE A 232 -6.45 -5.79 -7.86
CA PHE A 232 -5.84 -6.86 -7.05
C PHE A 232 -5.66 -6.47 -5.59
N SER A 233 -5.72 -7.46 -4.71
CA SER A 233 -5.36 -7.33 -3.30
C SER A 233 -4.54 -8.54 -2.87
N SER A 234 -3.59 -8.33 -1.97
CA SER A 234 -2.71 -9.39 -1.50
C SER A 234 -2.32 -9.19 -0.04
N TRP A 235 -2.02 -10.28 0.61
CA TRP A 235 -1.50 -10.28 1.97
C TRP A 235 -0.51 -11.43 2.12
N VAL A 236 0.59 -11.15 2.79
CA VAL A 236 1.62 -12.14 3.13
C VAL A 236 2.06 -11.91 4.56
N GLY A 237 2.22 -12.97 5.33
CA GLY A 237 2.71 -12.85 6.69
C GLY A 237 2.86 -14.19 7.39
N TYR A 238 3.51 -14.16 8.54
CA TYR A 238 3.77 -15.34 9.33
C TYR A 238 3.84 -15.02 10.82
N ASP A 239 3.65 -16.05 11.63
CA ASP A 239 3.88 -16.04 13.07
C ASP A 239 5.23 -16.73 13.35
N PRO A 240 6.24 -15.99 13.86
CA PRO A 240 7.55 -16.56 14.18
C PRO A 240 7.50 -17.65 15.25
N ALA A 241 6.55 -17.59 16.19
CA ALA A 241 6.47 -18.53 17.31
C ALA A 241 5.98 -19.91 16.85
N SER A 242 4.95 -19.94 16.01
CA SER A 242 4.42 -21.17 15.42
C SER A 242 5.12 -21.58 14.12
N ARG A 243 6.00 -20.73 13.59
CA ARG A 243 6.67 -20.90 12.27
C ARG A 243 5.67 -21.18 11.13
N SER A 244 4.47 -20.60 11.25
CA SER A 244 3.39 -20.77 10.28
C SER A 244 3.24 -19.52 9.42
N GLY A 245 3.22 -19.68 8.10
CA GLY A 245 3.11 -18.61 7.12
C GLY A 245 1.83 -18.71 6.28
N VAL A 246 1.31 -17.57 5.86
CA VAL A 246 0.09 -17.47 5.05
C VAL A 246 0.34 -16.48 3.90
N VAL A 247 -0.09 -16.87 2.71
CA VAL A 247 -0.18 -16.03 1.51
C VAL A 247 -1.62 -16.00 1.05
N VAL A 248 -2.17 -14.81 0.84
CA VAL A 248 -3.50 -14.59 0.27
C VAL A 248 -3.37 -13.69 -0.95
N LEU A 249 -3.75 -14.19 -2.12
CA LEU A 249 -3.79 -13.43 -3.37
C LEU A 249 -5.24 -13.36 -3.86
N SER A 250 -5.68 -12.17 -4.24
CA SER A 250 -7.00 -11.95 -4.84
C SER A 250 -6.88 -11.04 -6.05
N ASN A 251 -7.51 -11.47 -7.15
CA ASN A 251 -7.66 -10.67 -8.35
C ASN A 251 -8.90 -9.75 -8.28
N SER A 252 -9.28 -9.33 -7.07
CA SER A 252 -10.36 -8.37 -6.88
C SER A 252 -9.99 -7.29 -5.89
N ALA A 253 -10.25 -6.03 -6.26
CA ALA A 253 -10.19 -4.89 -5.36
C ALA A 253 -11.42 -4.78 -4.45
N ALA A 254 -12.40 -5.71 -4.57
CA ALA A 254 -13.59 -5.75 -3.73
C ALA A 254 -13.35 -6.42 -2.37
N ALA A 255 -12.42 -7.37 -2.30
CA ALA A 255 -12.02 -8.06 -1.08
C ALA A 255 -10.85 -7.34 -0.40
N ASP A 256 -10.91 -7.19 0.92
CA ASP A 256 -9.71 -6.97 1.73
C ASP A 256 -9.15 -8.36 2.05
N THR A 257 -7.86 -8.56 1.84
CA THR A 257 -7.17 -9.82 2.13
C THR A 257 -6.54 -9.83 3.51
N THR A 258 -6.49 -8.67 4.18
CA THR A 258 -5.78 -8.49 5.44
C THR A 258 -6.42 -9.30 6.56
N ASP A 259 -7.73 -9.19 6.75
CA ASP A 259 -8.47 -9.93 7.77
C ASP A 259 -8.39 -11.45 7.55
N VAL A 260 -8.47 -11.90 6.29
CA VAL A 260 -8.29 -13.31 5.91
C VAL A 260 -6.91 -13.80 6.32
N GLY A 261 -5.85 -13.04 6.02
CA GLY A 261 -4.47 -13.38 6.38
C GLY A 261 -4.26 -13.52 7.89
N PHE A 262 -4.72 -12.53 8.66
CA PHE A 262 -4.66 -12.57 10.12
C PHE A 262 -5.51 -13.70 10.73
N HIS A 263 -6.69 -13.96 10.17
CA HIS A 263 -7.59 -15.03 10.62
C HIS A 263 -6.99 -16.42 10.40
N LEU A 264 -6.33 -16.65 9.27
CA LEU A 264 -5.68 -17.93 8.98
C LEU A 264 -4.50 -18.21 9.92
N LEU A 265 -3.77 -17.20 10.37
CA LEU A 265 -2.71 -17.37 11.39
C LEU A 265 -3.26 -17.49 12.81
N ASN A 266 -4.38 -16.83 13.10
CA ASN A 266 -5.04 -16.91 14.39
C ASN A 266 -6.55 -16.68 14.23
N PRO A 267 -7.38 -17.74 14.35
CA PRO A 267 -8.82 -17.67 14.15
C PRO A 267 -9.58 -16.73 15.11
N HIS A 268 -8.94 -16.26 16.19
CA HIS A 268 -9.51 -15.23 17.06
C HIS A 268 -9.56 -13.85 16.39
N ASN A 269 -8.73 -13.60 15.38
CA ASN A 269 -8.85 -12.41 14.55
C ASN A 269 -10.16 -12.48 13.76
N PRO A 270 -11.07 -11.50 13.88
CA PRO A 270 -12.36 -11.58 13.21
C PRO A 270 -12.22 -11.38 11.70
N LEU A 271 -12.89 -12.22 10.93
CA LEU A 271 -13.15 -11.93 9.52
C LEU A 271 -14.13 -10.77 9.41
N GLN A 272 -13.83 -9.80 8.55
CA GLN A 272 -14.78 -8.80 8.11
C GLN A 272 -15.87 -9.52 7.31
N ARG A 273 -17.02 -9.74 7.94
CA ARG A 273 -18.18 -10.26 7.22
C ARG A 273 -18.56 -9.26 6.13
N GLY A 274 -18.73 -9.77 4.91
CA GLY A 274 -19.20 -8.99 3.77
C GLY A 274 -20.39 -8.13 4.18
N ARG A 275 -20.31 -6.83 3.93
CA ARG A 275 -21.38 -5.90 4.32
C ARG A 275 -22.65 -6.27 3.56
N LYS A 276 -23.68 -6.70 4.30
CA LYS A 276 -24.99 -6.98 3.70
C LYS A 276 -25.54 -5.67 3.13
N LYS A 277 -25.81 -5.63 1.82
CA LYS A 277 -26.57 -4.54 1.22
C LYS A 277 -27.91 -4.46 1.95
N ILE A 278 -28.22 -3.30 2.49
CA ILE A 278 -29.55 -3.00 3.01
C ILE A 278 -30.22 -2.03 2.05
N GLU A 279 -31.47 -2.31 1.70
CA GLU A 279 -32.30 -1.32 1.02
C GLU A 279 -32.84 -0.36 2.08
N LEU A 280 -32.59 0.92 1.87
CA LEU A 280 -33.09 1.96 2.75
C LEU A 280 -34.47 2.37 2.25
N SER A 281 -35.43 2.49 3.16
CA SER A 281 -36.74 3.05 2.83
C SER A 281 -36.59 4.52 2.40
N PRO A 282 -37.52 5.08 1.61
CA PRO A 282 -37.50 6.50 1.26
C PRO A 282 -37.35 7.41 2.48
N ALA A 283 -38.08 7.13 3.57
CA ALA A 283 -37.99 7.89 4.81
C ALA A 283 -36.60 7.80 5.48
N ALA A 284 -35.91 6.67 5.37
CA ALA A 284 -34.55 6.51 5.88
C ALA A 284 -33.54 7.29 5.03
N LEU A 285 -33.72 7.33 3.71
CA LEU A 285 -32.90 8.15 2.82
C LEU A 285 -33.11 9.65 3.10
N ASP A 286 -34.35 10.08 3.25
CA ASP A 286 -34.68 11.48 3.58
C ASP A 286 -34.10 11.89 4.94
N ALA A 287 -34.12 10.99 5.92
CA ALA A 287 -33.53 11.23 7.24
C ALA A 287 -32.00 11.34 7.24
N LEU A 288 -31.32 10.80 6.22
CA LEU A 288 -29.87 10.85 6.06
C LEU A 288 -29.41 12.05 5.23
N ALA A 289 -30.30 12.70 4.46
CA ALA A 289 -29.99 13.94 3.76
C ALA A 289 -29.65 15.05 4.77
N GLY A 290 -28.57 15.79 4.51
CA GLY A 290 -28.11 16.82 5.44
C GLY A 290 -26.64 17.15 5.32
N ARG A 291 -26.17 18.03 6.22
CA ARG A 291 -24.79 18.53 6.26
C ARG A 291 -24.09 18.01 7.51
N TYR A 292 -22.91 17.45 7.31
CA TYR A 292 -22.19 16.64 8.27
C TYR A 292 -20.76 17.18 8.38
N ARG A 293 -20.42 17.80 9.52
CA ARG A 293 -19.09 18.39 9.74
C ARG A 293 -18.20 17.48 10.59
N PHE A 294 -17.10 17.01 10.02
CA PHE A 294 -16.06 16.21 10.66
C PHE A 294 -15.17 17.05 11.60
N ALA A 295 -14.44 16.39 12.49
CA ALA A 295 -13.57 17.02 13.48
C ALA A 295 -12.40 17.81 12.86
N ASP A 296 -12.00 17.44 11.64
CA ASP A 296 -10.99 18.13 10.82
C ASP A 296 -11.53 19.36 10.09
N GLY A 297 -12.83 19.67 10.25
CA GLY A 297 -13.51 20.80 9.62
C GLY A 297 -14.18 20.47 8.29
N THR A 298 -13.91 19.29 7.70
CA THR A 298 -14.50 18.84 6.43
C THR A 298 -16.03 18.76 6.55
N VAL A 299 -16.76 19.28 5.56
CA VAL A 299 -18.23 19.21 5.51
C VAL A 299 -18.66 18.30 4.35
N LEU A 300 -19.36 17.22 4.68
CA LEU A 300 -20.08 16.40 3.71
C LEU A 300 -21.53 16.84 3.62
N VAL A 301 -22.04 16.97 2.40
CA VAL A 301 -23.44 17.27 2.11
C VAL A 301 -24.05 16.05 1.45
N PHE A 302 -25.08 15.46 2.06
CA PHE A 302 -25.90 14.41 1.47
C PHE A 302 -27.20 15.02 0.96
N LYS A 303 -27.54 14.77 -0.30
CA LYS A 303 -28.79 15.20 -0.94
C LYS A 303 -29.59 14.01 -1.39
N ARG A 304 -30.92 14.09 -1.29
CA ARG A 304 -31.82 13.08 -1.82
C ARG A 304 -31.94 13.25 -3.33
N GLU A 305 -31.72 12.17 -4.07
CA GLU A 305 -31.95 12.07 -5.52
C GLU A 305 -32.78 10.81 -5.76
N GLU A 306 -34.05 10.97 -6.13
CA GLU A 306 -35.00 9.88 -6.47
C GLU A 306 -35.01 8.65 -5.56
N ASP A 307 -34.22 7.61 -5.85
CA ASP A 307 -34.12 6.34 -5.12
C ASP A 307 -32.81 6.20 -4.32
N HIS A 308 -32.00 7.27 -4.30
CA HIS A 308 -30.70 7.31 -3.67
C HIS A 308 -30.37 8.61 -2.93
N LEU A 309 -29.21 8.64 -2.28
CA LEU A 309 -28.57 9.87 -1.82
C LEU A 309 -27.43 10.21 -2.76
N ALA A 310 -27.09 11.46 -3.00
CA ALA A 310 -25.80 11.87 -3.56
C ALA A 310 -25.01 12.55 -2.45
N TRP A 311 -23.68 12.51 -2.50
CA TRP A 311 -22.86 13.25 -1.54
C TRP A 311 -21.80 14.11 -2.22
N THR A 312 -21.49 15.22 -1.56
CA THR A 312 -20.45 16.16 -2.00
C THR A 312 -19.60 16.56 -0.80
N VAL A 313 -18.32 16.83 -1.01
CA VAL A 313 -17.56 17.68 -0.10
C VAL A 313 -17.95 19.13 -0.41
N GLU A 314 -18.27 19.91 0.61
CA GLU A 314 -18.59 21.32 0.40
C GLU A 314 -17.46 22.05 -0.33
N GLY A 315 -17.79 22.76 -1.41
CA GLY A 315 -16.81 23.45 -2.28
C GLY A 315 -16.21 22.59 -3.39
N GLN A 316 -16.59 21.30 -3.50
CA GLN A 316 -16.19 20.41 -4.59
C GLN A 316 -17.39 19.96 -5.43
N PRO A 317 -17.20 19.64 -6.73
CA PRO A 317 -18.24 19.03 -7.54
C PRO A 317 -18.72 17.68 -6.95
N PRO A 318 -19.98 17.29 -7.20
CA PRO A 318 -20.56 16.08 -6.63
C PRO A 318 -19.80 14.81 -7.03
N ARG A 319 -19.62 13.88 -6.09
CA ARG A 319 -18.98 12.58 -6.34
C ARG A 319 -19.96 11.44 -6.11
N VAL A 320 -20.36 10.79 -7.20
CA VAL A 320 -21.03 9.48 -7.30
C VAL A 320 -22.42 9.37 -6.62
N PRO A 321 -23.44 8.78 -7.29
CA PRO A 321 -24.71 8.46 -6.65
C PRO A 321 -24.57 7.38 -5.55
N VAL A 322 -25.11 7.63 -4.35
CA VAL A 322 -25.34 6.66 -3.26
C VAL A 322 -26.68 5.94 -3.49
N THR A 323 -26.84 5.26 -4.63
CA THR A 323 -27.87 4.21 -4.77
C THR A 323 -27.56 3.00 -3.89
N ARG A 324 -26.39 3.01 -3.26
CA ARG A 324 -25.79 1.93 -2.48
C ARG A 324 -25.09 2.51 -1.26
N ALA A 325 -25.70 2.40 -0.09
CA ALA A 325 -25.00 2.66 1.16
C ALA A 325 -23.99 1.51 1.41
N ARG A 326 -22.69 1.76 1.19
CA ARG A 326 -21.65 0.96 1.86
C ARG A 326 -21.65 1.42 3.32
N SER A 327 -21.79 0.52 4.29
CA SER A 327 -21.59 0.83 5.71
C SER A 327 -20.11 1.06 6.03
N ALA A 328 -19.48 2.06 5.39
CA ALA A 328 -18.22 2.65 5.82
C ALA A 328 -18.55 3.84 6.72
N GLY A 329 -17.88 3.93 7.86
CA GLY A 329 -18.19 4.84 8.94
C GLY A 329 -18.31 6.31 8.54
N LEU A 330 -19.53 6.82 8.60
CA LEU A 330 -19.84 8.23 8.88
C LEU A 330 -19.72 8.44 10.39
N ARG A 331 -18.50 8.63 10.89
CA ARG A 331 -18.25 8.69 12.32
C ARG A 331 -17.21 9.77 12.66
N ALA A 332 -17.59 11.02 12.43
CA ALA A 332 -17.28 12.17 13.30
C ALA A 332 -18.07 13.42 12.89
N ALA A 333 -19.26 13.26 12.29
CA ALA A 333 -19.92 14.40 11.69
C ALA A 333 -21.12 14.89 12.51
N ARG A 334 -21.04 16.12 13.05
CA ARG A 334 -22.17 16.72 13.76
C ARG A 334 -23.13 17.34 12.74
N PRO A 335 -24.44 17.02 12.78
CA PRO A 335 -25.43 17.67 11.95
C PRO A 335 -25.52 19.15 12.33
N ILE A 336 -25.50 20.03 11.33
CA ILE A 336 -25.53 21.49 11.52
C ILE A 336 -26.95 21.99 11.87
N SER A 337 -28.00 21.19 11.66
CA SER A 337 -29.38 21.52 12.06
C SER A 337 -29.90 20.62 13.20
N ALA A 338 -30.61 21.25 14.14
CA ALA A 338 -30.98 20.71 15.44
C ALA A 338 -31.94 19.51 15.36
N ARG A 339 -31.39 18.30 15.52
CA ARG A 339 -32.02 17.16 16.22
C ARG A 339 -30.88 16.24 16.65
N GLN A 340 -30.57 16.23 17.94
CA GLN A 340 -29.59 15.32 18.52
C GLN A 340 -30.06 13.87 18.30
N ARG A 341 -29.33 13.10 17.51
CA ARG A 341 -29.37 11.63 17.57
C ARG A 341 -27.95 11.13 17.78
N LYS A 342 -27.69 10.54 18.94
CA LYS A 342 -26.44 9.83 19.25
C LYS A 342 -26.39 8.56 18.41
N ILE A 343 -25.34 8.41 17.61
CA ILE A 343 -24.94 7.12 17.04
C ILE A 343 -23.69 6.68 17.80
N THR A 344 -23.86 5.77 18.75
CA THR A 344 -22.77 5.25 19.61
C THR A 344 -21.78 4.42 18.79
N LEU A 345 -20.48 4.59 19.08
CA LEU A 345 -19.35 4.18 18.25
C LEU A 345 -18.36 3.35 19.06
N GLY A 346 -18.32 2.05 18.83
CA GLY A 346 -17.22 1.19 19.25
C GLY A 346 -16.12 1.19 18.19
N THR A 347 -14.89 1.46 18.63
CA THR A 347 -13.65 1.32 17.87
C THR A 347 -13.45 -0.13 17.46
N MET A 348 -13.33 -0.41 16.16
CA MET A 348 -12.69 -1.61 15.62
C MET A 348 -11.86 -1.17 14.43
N TRP A 349 -10.55 -1.43 14.54
CA TRP A 349 -9.50 -1.17 13.56
C TRP A 349 -9.29 -2.40 12.69
#